data_AF-A0A2N1RLS1-F1
#
_entry.id   AF-A0A2N1RLS1-F1
#
_cell.length_a   1.000
_cell.length_b   1.000
_cell.length_c   1.000
_cell.angle_alpha   90.00
_cell.angle_beta   90.00
_cell.angle_gamma   90.00
#
_symmetry.space_group_name_H-M   'P 1'
#
loop_
_entity.id
_entity.type
_entity.pdbx_description
1 polymer ?
#
loop_
_entity_poly.entity_id
_entity_poly.type
_entity_poly.pdbx_seq_one_letter_code
_entity_poly.pdbx_strand_id
1 'polypeptide(L)'
;MRNNETSILLDIPESIQLKWQNIIDIMAKIINVPAGLIMRIVDTDITVFISSKTENNPYTPGAKEHLKDSGLYCETVISTNKMLIVPNALSDENWRNNPDIKINMSSYLGFPINLPDKRPFGTICVLDNKENSYSELYIDLMKNFQNIIETDLELLYMNHSLGETNKQLSDYISEIHTLRKILPICANCKNIRDDKGYWNQLEKYFLEHTDVQFSHGLCEKCEEKLYGNEEWYKKKKLKLNT
;
A
#
# COMPACT_ATOMS: atom_id res chain seq x y z
N MET A 1 13.40 16.35 -10.83
CA MET A 1 13.95 15.68 -9.63
C MET A 1 12.92 15.83 -8.52
N ARG A 2 12.08 14.82 -8.30
CA ARG A 2 11.14 14.80 -7.17
C ARG A 2 11.80 13.97 -6.07
N ASN A 3 12.06 14.60 -4.92
CA ASN A 3 12.53 13.94 -3.72
C ASN A 3 11.42 13.02 -3.21
N ASN A 4 11.56 11.71 -3.42
CA ASN A 4 10.75 10.70 -2.74
C ASN A 4 11.45 10.34 -1.42
N GLU A 5 11.39 11.24 -0.45
CA GLU A 5 11.65 10.94 0.96
C GLU A 5 10.34 10.88 1.75
N THR A 6 9.27 10.39 1.13
CA THR A 6 8.08 10.02 1.90
C THR A 6 8.42 8.71 2.59
N SER A 7 8.86 8.77 3.85
CA SER A 7 8.81 7.61 4.72
C SER A 7 7.39 7.07 4.65
N ILE A 8 7.22 5.90 4.02
CA ILE A 8 5.93 5.25 3.95
C ILE A 8 5.55 4.98 5.41
N LEU A 9 4.63 5.78 5.95
CA LEU A 9 3.89 5.43 7.14
C LEU A 9 3.01 4.27 6.70
N LEU A 10 3.60 3.06 6.73
CA LEU A 10 2.91 1.84 6.37
C LEU A 10 1.82 1.67 7.43
N ASP A 11 0.59 1.92 7.03
CA ASP A 11 -0.55 1.66 7.90
C ASP A 11 -0.74 0.16 7.99
N ILE A 12 -0.71 -0.37 9.20
CA ILE A 12 -0.80 -1.81 9.43
C ILE A 12 -2.27 -2.12 9.69
N PRO A 13 -2.95 -2.90 8.84
CA PRO A 13 -4.37 -3.21 9.04
C PRO A 13 -4.63 -3.86 10.40
N GLU A 14 -5.78 -3.55 11.01
CA GLU A 14 -6.17 -4.09 12.33
C GLU A 14 -6.09 -5.63 12.37
N SER A 15 -6.45 -6.31 11.28
CA SER A 15 -6.35 -7.78 11.17
C SER A 15 -4.91 -8.30 11.31
N ILE A 16 -3.93 -7.58 10.78
CA ILE A 16 -2.50 -7.91 10.92
C ILE A 16 -2.02 -7.57 12.33
N GLN A 17 -2.47 -6.45 12.89
CA GLN A 17 -2.14 -6.10 14.27
C GLN A 17 -2.65 -7.16 15.26
N LEU A 18 -3.87 -7.68 15.07
CA LEU A 18 -4.43 -8.78 15.87
C LEU A 18 -3.62 -10.08 15.72
N LYS A 19 -3.18 -10.41 14.50
CA LYS A 19 -2.29 -11.54 14.25
C LYS A 19 -0.97 -11.40 15.01
N TRP A 20 -0.35 -10.23 14.94
CA TRP A 20 0.90 -9.95 15.64
C TRP A 20 0.72 -9.92 17.16
N GLN A 21 -0.39 -9.39 17.67
CA GLN A 21 -0.73 -9.47 19.09
C GLN A 21 -0.77 -10.92 19.57
N ASN A 22 -1.42 -11.81 18.83
CA ASN A 22 -1.47 -13.23 19.18
C ASN A 22 -0.07 -13.88 19.16
N ILE A 23 0.77 -13.54 18.18
CA ILE A 23 2.17 -13.99 18.13
C ILE A 23 2.90 -13.59 19.41
N ILE A 24 2.80 -12.32 19.79
CA ILE A 24 3.51 -11.76 20.94
C ILE A 24 3.00 -12.33 22.26
N ASP A 25 1.69 -12.57 22.39
CA ASP A 25 1.10 -13.22 23.55
C ASP A 25 1.58 -14.68 23.70
N ILE A 26 1.61 -15.44 22.61
CA ILE A 26 2.08 -16.83 22.60
C ILE A 26 3.57 -16.90 22.91
N MET A 27 4.36 -16.03 22.29
CA MET A 27 5.80 -15.92 22.49
C MET A 27 6.14 -15.67 23.96
N ALA A 28 5.50 -14.69 24.60
CA ALA A 28 5.73 -14.37 26.01
C ALA A 28 5.34 -15.54 26.93
N LYS A 29 4.23 -16.24 26.63
CA LYS A 29 3.78 -17.41 27.41
C LYS A 29 4.72 -18.61 27.27
N ILE A 30 5.20 -18.92 26.07
CA ILE A 30 6.11 -20.06 25.82
C ILE A 30 7.46 -19.86 26.51
N ILE A 31 8.00 -18.63 26.43
CA ILE A 31 9.29 -18.29 27.04
C ILE A 31 9.12 -18.04 28.56
N ASN A 32 7.88 -17.90 29.03
CA ASN A 32 7.51 -17.63 30.43
C ASN A 32 8.15 -16.34 30.96
N VAL A 33 7.91 -15.25 30.24
CA VAL A 33 8.41 -13.90 30.54
C VAL A 33 7.27 -12.92 30.83
N PRO A 34 7.51 -11.87 31.64
CA PRO A 34 6.54 -10.82 31.89
C PRO A 34 6.16 -10.02 30.65
N ALA A 35 7.08 -9.77 29.71
CA ALA A 35 6.81 -8.90 28.56
C ALA A 35 7.38 -9.46 27.25
N GLY A 36 6.55 -9.44 26.20
CA GLY A 36 6.95 -9.54 24.80
C GLY A 36 6.42 -8.33 24.05
N LEU A 37 7.22 -7.73 23.17
CA LEU A 37 6.91 -6.47 22.52
C LEU A 37 7.24 -6.51 21.03
N ILE A 38 6.47 -5.73 20.25
CA ILE A 38 6.94 -5.18 18.98
C ILE A 38 7.10 -3.69 19.19
N MET A 39 8.32 -3.21 19.04
CA MET A 39 8.65 -1.79 19.02
C MET A 39 8.65 -1.31 17.57
N ARG A 40 8.15 -0.10 17.33
CA ARG A 40 8.10 0.53 16.00
C ARG A 40 8.80 1.87 16.05
N ILE A 41 9.61 2.15 15.03
CA ILE A 41 10.20 3.46 14.83
C ILE A 41 9.14 4.38 14.21
N VAL A 42 8.92 5.53 14.83
CA VAL A 42 8.05 6.59 14.33
C VAL A 42 8.82 7.89 14.45
N ASP A 43 9.16 8.49 13.31
CA ASP A 43 10.04 9.65 13.21
C ASP A 43 11.39 9.42 13.90
N THR A 44 11.64 10.08 15.03
CA THR A 44 12.86 9.95 15.85
C THR A 44 12.67 9.10 17.11
N ASP A 45 11.44 8.64 17.35
CA ASP A 45 11.05 7.95 18.56
C ASP A 45 10.88 6.45 18.30
N ILE A 46 11.05 5.66 19.35
CA ILE A 46 10.66 4.25 19.37
C ILE A 46 9.42 4.10 20.24
N THR A 47 8.38 3.50 19.66
CA THR A 47 7.06 3.38 20.27
C THR A 47 6.73 1.91 20.50
N VAL A 48 6.13 1.59 21.65
CA VAL A 48 5.53 0.28 21.92
C VAL A 48 4.34 0.12 20.98
N PHE A 49 4.50 -0.67 19.92
CA PHE A 49 3.45 -0.89 18.92
C PHE A 49 2.51 -2.01 19.36
N ILE A 50 3.06 -3.13 19.81
CA ILE A 50 2.31 -4.27 20.37
C ILE A 50 2.98 -4.69 21.67
N SER A 51 2.17 -5.00 22.68
CA SER A 51 2.62 -5.44 24.00
C SER A 51 1.85 -6.69 24.42
N SER A 52 2.54 -7.71 24.94
CA SER A 52 1.93 -8.97 25.35
C SER A 52 0.94 -8.78 26.49
N LYS A 53 -0.15 -9.54 26.49
CA LYS A 53 -1.14 -9.57 27.56
C LYS A 53 -0.77 -10.64 28.59
N THR A 54 0.31 -10.37 29.33
CA THR A 54 0.89 -11.23 30.36
C THR A 54 0.91 -10.53 31.72
N GLU A 55 0.91 -11.31 32.80
CA GLU A 55 0.99 -10.75 34.15
C GLU A 55 2.34 -10.04 34.35
N ASN A 56 2.31 -8.93 35.11
CA ASN A 56 3.47 -8.10 35.43
C ASN A 56 4.16 -7.44 34.22
N ASN A 57 3.47 -7.31 33.07
CA ASN A 57 3.96 -6.51 31.96
C ASN A 57 3.81 -5.00 32.28
N PRO A 58 4.90 -4.22 32.38
CA PRO A 58 4.82 -2.78 32.66
C PRO A 58 4.58 -1.93 31.39
N TYR A 59 4.66 -2.51 30.20
CA TYR A 59 4.64 -1.78 28.94
C TYR A 59 3.23 -1.59 28.37
N THR A 60 2.89 -0.35 28.07
CA THR A 60 1.61 0.03 27.47
C THR A 60 1.77 0.38 25.98
N PRO A 61 0.92 -0.15 25.09
CA PRO A 61 0.91 0.26 23.68
C PRO A 61 0.74 1.78 23.54
N GLY A 62 1.53 2.39 22.66
CA GLY A 62 1.58 3.83 22.44
C GLY A 62 2.57 4.60 23.32
N ALA A 63 3.13 3.98 24.37
CA ALA A 63 4.27 4.56 25.09
C ALA A 63 5.46 4.72 24.14
N LYS A 64 6.17 5.83 24.24
CA LYS A 64 7.27 6.17 23.34
C LYS A 64 8.44 6.81 24.06
N GLU A 65 9.62 6.58 23.53
CA GLU A 65 10.87 7.16 24.00
C GLU A 65 11.70 7.64 22.81
N HIS A 66 12.58 8.60 23.04
CA HIS A 66 13.52 9.01 21.99
C HIS A 66 14.46 7.84 21.68
N LEU A 67 14.67 7.51 20.40
CA LEU A 67 15.47 6.33 20.05
C LEU A 67 16.97 6.55 20.24
N LYS A 68 17.46 7.74 19.88
CA LYS A 68 18.89 8.03 19.87
C LYS A 68 19.37 8.45 21.26
N ASP A 69 20.53 7.93 21.68
CA ASP A 69 21.14 8.23 22.97
C ASP A 69 20.25 7.84 24.17
N SER A 70 19.34 6.88 23.94
CA SER A 70 18.32 6.43 24.88
C SER A 70 18.88 5.47 25.92
N GLY A 71 19.91 4.70 25.52
CA GLY A 71 20.45 3.60 26.33
C GLY A 71 19.54 2.38 26.38
N LEU A 72 18.46 2.34 25.59
CA LEU A 72 17.55 1.22 25.49
C LEU A 72 18.19 0.05 24.74
N TYR A 73 17.73 -1.17 25.01
CA TYR A 73 18.20 -2.36 24.29
C TYR A 73 17.87 -2.29 22.80
N CYS A 74 16.67 -1.80 22.47
CA CYS A 74 16.20 -1.67 21.09
C CYS A 74 17.06 -0.73 20.25
N GLU A 75 17.66 0.31 20.84
CA GLU A 75 18.59 1.21 20.17
C GLU A 75 19.82 0.45 19.64
N THR A 76 20.38 -0.45 20.46
CA THR A 76 21.52 -1.28 20.05
C THR A 76 21.13 -2.29 18.98
N VAL A 77 19.96 -2.92 19.10
CA VAL A 77 19.44 -3.85 18.08
C VAL A 77 19.28 -3.15 16.74
N ILE A 78 18.70 -1.95 16.73
CA ILE A 78 18.45 -1.16 15.52
C ILE A 78 19.76 -0.67 14.91
N SER A 79 20.65 -0.09 15.72
CA SER A 79 21.92 0.48 15.23
C SER A 79 22.88 -0.57 14.69
N THR A 80 22.91 -1.76 15.30
CA THR A 80 23.76 -2.87 14.85
C THR A 80 23.10 -3.75 13.79
N ASN A 81 21.78 -3.64 13.64
CA ASN A 81 20.92 -4.53 12.84
C ASN A 81 21.20 -6.03 13.12
N LYS A 82 21.38 -6.36 14.40
CA LYS A 82 21.71 -7.72 14.87
C LYS A 82 20.87 -8.06 16.09
N MET A 83 20.70 -9.36 16.31
CA MET A 83 20.14 -9.89 17.54
C MET A 83 20.99 -9.43 18.75
N LEU A 84 20.31 -9.08 19.84
CA LEU A 84 20.92 -8.78 21.12
C LEU A 84 20.38 -9.73 22.19
N ILE A 85 21.29 -10.27 23.01
CA ILE A 85 20.97 -11.08 24.18
C ILE A 85 21.68 -10.44 25.38
N VAL A 86 20.91 -10.13 26.42
CA VAL A 86 21.40 -9.65 27.70
C VAL A 86 20.75 -10.52 28.78
N PRO A 87 21.45 -11.53 29.30
CA PRO A 87 20.87 -12.42 30.30
C PRO A 87 20.53 -11.73 31.61
N ASN A 88 21.35 -10.76 32.01
CA ASN A 88 21.16 -9.98 33.22
C ASN A 88 21.94 -8.66 33.13
N ALA A 89 21.22 -7.56 33.03
CA ALA A 89 21.76 -6.21 32.91
C ALA A 89 22.38 -5.72 34.21
N LEU A 90 21.95 -6.23 35.37
CA LEU A 90 22.51 -5.83 36.67
C LEU A 90 23.97 -6.30 36.83
N SER A 91 24.35 -7.38 36.14
CA SER A 91 25.72 -7.92 36.15
C SER A 91 26.56 -7.52 34.94
N ASP A 92 25.98 -6.84 33.95
CA ASP A 92 26.68 -6.40 32.73
C ASP A 92 27.05 -4.91 32.80
N GLU A 93 28.34 -4.59 32.68
CA GLU A 93 28.83 -3.21 32.77
C GLU A 93 28.24 -2.27 31.73
N ASN A 94 27.86 -2.79 30.55
CA ASN A 94 27.27 -2.00 29.47
C ASN A 94 25.78 -1.72 29.71
N TRP A 95 25.09 -2.59 30.47
CA TRP A 95 23.64 -2.54 30.62
C TRP A 95 23.15 -2.19 32.02
N ARG A 96 24.02 -2.14 33.04
CA ARG A 96 23.65 -1.82 34.43
C ARG A 96 22.93 -0.50 34.66
N ASN A 97 23.02 0.44 33.71
CA ASN A 97 22.37 1.75 33.75
C ASN A 97 21.15 1.85 32.82
N ASN A 98 20.72 0.73 32.24
CA ASN A 98 19.62 0.69 31.28
C ASN A 98 18.30 1.21 31.92
N PRO A 99 17.51 2.03 31.19
CA PRO A 99 16.26 2.58 31.73
C PRO A 99 15.25 1.55 32.21
N ASP A 100 15.17 0.38 31.57
CA ASP A 100 14.17 -0.65 31.83
C ASP A 100 14.38 -1.35 33.19
N ILE A 101 15.59 -1.23 33.77
CA ILE A 101 15.87 -1.70 35.13
C ILE A 101 14.95 -1.01 36.15
N LYS A 102 14.59 0.27 35.92
CA LYS A 102 13.70 1.04 36.81
C LYS A 102 12.26 0.49 36.85
N ILE A 103 11.86 -0.23 35.80
CA ILE A 103 10.56 -0.91 35.70
C ILE A 103 10.71 -2.43 35.89
N ASN A 104 11.78 -2.84 36.57
CA ASN A 104 12.07 -4.23 36.96
C ASN A 104 12.26 -5.18 35.77
N MET A 105 12.88 -4.72 34.68
CA MET A 105 13.25 -5.55 33.53
C MET A 105 14.78 -5.62 33.44
N SER A 106 15.34 -6.76 33.79
CA SER A 106 16.78 -6.98 33.90
C SER A 106 17.35 -7.88 32.80
N SER A 107 16.52 -8.61 32.07
CA SER A 107 16.95 -9.47 30.96
C SER A 107 16.27 -9.07 29.66
N TYR A 108 16.96 -9.26 28.53
CA TYR A 108 16.48 -8.89 27.19
C TYR A 108 16.94 -9.89 26.12
N LEU A 109 16.01 -10.25 25.23
CA LEU A 109 16.30 -10.89 23.94
C LEU A 109 15.51 -10.16 22.86
N GLY A 110 16.19 -9.68 21.82
CA GLY A 110 15.53 -8.93 20.76
C GLY A 110 16.19 -9.07 19.39
N PHE A 111 15.36 -8.90 18.35
CA PHE A 111 15.73 -8.97 16.95
C PHE A 111 15.24 -7.73 16.21
N PRO A 112 15.99 -7.24 15.20
CA PRO A 112 15.52 -6.16 14.36
C PRO A 112 14.36 -6.65 13.48
N ILE A 113 13.39 -5.79 13.21
CA ILE A 113 12.39 -6.03 12.16
C ILE A 113 12.70 -5.04 11.07
N ASN A 114 12.89 -5.53 9.84
CA ASN A 114 13.24 -4.71 8.70
C ASN A 114 12.11 -4.62 7.68
N LEU A 115 12.03 -3.47 7.01
CA LEU A 115 11.25 -3.29 5.80
C LEU A 115 11.95 -3.99 4.62
N PRO A 116 11.23 -4.22 3.49
CA PRO A 116 11.81 -4.88 2.31
C PRO A 116 13.07 -4.19 1.77
N ASP A 117 13.16 -2.87 1.92
CA ASP A 117 14.32 -2.06 1.52
C ASP A 117 15.47 -2.06 2.54
N LYS A 118 15.42 -2.94 3.54
CA LYS A 118 16.41 -3.12 4.62
C LYS A 118 16.49 -1.97 5.63
N ARG A 119 15.60 -0.98 5.57
CA ARG A 119 15.46 -0.01 6.66
C ARG A 119 14.82 -0.67 7.87
N PRO A 120 15.21 -0.29 9.10
CA PRO A 120 14.58 -0.82 10.30
C PRO A 120 13.14 -0.31 10.42
N PHE A 121 12.20 -1.23 10.59
CA PHE A 121 10.84 -0.96 11.05
C PHE A 121 10.79 -0.79 12.57
N GLY A 122 11.59 -1.58 13.29
CA GLY A 122 11.66 -1.59 14.74
C GLY A 122 12.26 -2.89 15.27
N THR A 123 11.73 -3.43 16.37
CA THR A 123 12.25 -4.66 16.99
C THR A 123 11.15 -5.57 17.49
N ILE A 124 11.37 -6.88 17.45
CA ILE A 124 10.61 -7.86 18.26
C ILE A 124 11.48 -8.27 19.44
N CYS A 125 10.96 -8.23 20.65
CA CYS A 125 11.74 -8.56 21.83
C CYS A 125 10.92 -9.17 22.96
N VAL A 126 11.62 -9.84 23.88
CA VAL A 126 11.12 -10.28 25.18
C VAL A 126 11.99 -9.73 26.29
N LEU A 127 11.37 -9.42 27.42
CA LEU A 127 12.04 -8.94 28.61
C LEU A 127 11.62 -9.75 29.83
N ASP A 128 12.59 -10.00 30.71
CA ASP A 128 12.39 -10.73 31.95
C ASP A 128 12.83 -9.90 33.17
N ASN A 129 12.19 -10.15 34.31
CA ASN A 129 12.51 -9.51 35.57
C ASN A 129 13.57 -10.27 36.38
N LYS A 130 13.93 -11.46 35.92
CA LYS A 130 15.00 -12.32 36.42
C LYS A 130 16.03 -12.57 35.32
N GLU A 131 17.18 -13.09 35.73
CA GLU A 131 18.20 -13.56 34.81
C GLU A 131 17.67 -14.67 33.89
N ASN A 132 17.87 -14.51 32.59
CA ASN A 132 17.41 -15.46 31.58
C ASN A 132 18.40 -15.54 30.41
N SER A 133 19.14 -16.65 30.30
CA SER A 133 20.13 -16.81 29.22
C SER A 133 19.51 -17.10 27.84
N TYR A 134 18.21 -17.40 27.78
CA TYR A 134 17.45 -17.81 26.60
C TYR A 134 18.05 -19.00 25.83
N SER A 135 17.35 -20.14 25.84
CA SER A 135 17.78 -21.33 25.09
C SER A 135 17.82 -21.11 23.56
N GLU A 136 18.59 -21.92 22.83
CA GLU A 136 18.58 -21.93 21.35
C GLU A 136 17.16 -22.09 20.79
N LEU A 137 16.32 -22.90 21.44
CA LEU A 137 14.91 -23.07 21.08
C LEU A 137 14.14 -21.74 21.14
N TYR A 138 14.38 -20.91 22.16
CA TYR A 138 13.72 -19.60 22.29
C TYR A 138 14.25 -18.61 21.26
N ILE A 139 15.55 -18.64 20.97
CA ILE A 139 16.16 -17.82 19.92
C ILE A 139 15.54 -18.18 18.55
N ASP A 140 15.42 -19.47 18.25
CA ASP A 140 14.79 -19.94 17.01
C ASP A 140 13.30 -19.59 16.94
N LEU A 141 12.57 -19.69 18.05
CA LEU A 141 11.16 -19.27 18.13
C LEU A 141 11.02 -17.79 17.78
N MET A 142 11.80 -16.93 18.43
CA MET A 142 11.81 -15.48 18.19
C MET A 142 12.14 -15.16 16.73
N LYS A 143 13.16 -15.82 16.16
CA LYS A 143 13.56 -15.65 14.77
C LYS A 143 12.46 -16.07 13.79
N ASN A 144 11.74 -17.15 14.07
CA ASN A 144 10.60 -17.56 13.24
C ASN A 144 9.47 -16.52 13.30
N PHE A 145 9.16 -15.96 14.47
CA PHE A 145 8.16 -14.90 14.58
C PHE A 145 8.58 -13.59 13.93
N GLN A 146 9.87 -13.21 14.06
CA GLN A 146 10.46 -12.11 13.31
C GLN A 146 10.22 -12.30 11.80
N ASN A 147 10.57 -13.46 11.25
CA ASN A 147 10.40 -13.75 9.82
C ASN A 147 8.94 -13.64 9.35
N ILE A 148 7.98 -14.07 10.19
CA ILE A 148 6.55 -13.95 9.86
C ILE A 148 6.14 -12.47 9.79
N ILE A 149 6.58 -11.65 10.73
CA ILE A 149 6.29 -10.21 10.75
C ILE A 149 6.92 -9.51 9.54
N GLU A 150 8.17 -9.82 9.22
CA GLU A 150 8.85 -9.27 8.03
C GLU A 150 8.16 -9.69 6.73
N THR A 151 7.68 -10.94 6.63
CA THR A 151 6.91 -11.41 5.47
C THR A 151 5.57 -10.68 5.35
N ASP A 152 4.88 -10.43 6.47
CA ASP A 152 3.63 -9.65 6.46
C ASP A 152 3.89 -8.20 6.00
N LEU A 153 4.99 -7.58 6.47
CA LEU A 153 5.40 -6.25 6.03
C LEU A 153 5.73 -6.21 4.53
N GLU A 154 6.41 -7.23 4.02
CA GLU A 154 6.71 -7.36 2.59
C GLU A 154 5.45 -7.46 1.75
N LEU A 155 4.49 -8.29 2.18
CA LEU A 155 3.20 -8.42 1.50
C LEU A 155 2.42 -7.10 1.46
N LEU A 156 2.37 -6.37 2.59
CA LEU A 156 1.72 -5.07 2.66
C LEU A 156 2.40 -4.05 1.73
N TYR A 157 3.73 -4.02 1.73
CA TYR A 157 4.51 -3.13 0.88
C TYR A 157 4.26 -3.41 -0.61
N MET A 158 4.29 -4.69 -1.02
CA MET A 158 4.03 -5.10 -2.40
C MET A 158 2.60 -4.78 -2.84
N ASN A 159 1.60 -5.04 -2.00
CA ASN A 159 0.21 -4.73 -2.30
C ASN A 159 -0.02 -3.23 -2.50
N HIS A 160 0.61 -2.39 -1.67
CA HIS A 160 0.55 -0.93 -1.84
C HIS A 160 1.19 -0.50 -3.17
N SER A 161 2.40 -1.00 -3.48
CA SER A 161 3.10 -0.69 -4.74
C SER A 161 2.30 -1.14 -5.97
N LEU A 162 1.66 -2.31 -5.89
CA LEU A 162 0.82 -2.84 -6.95
C LEU A 162 -0.43 -1.97 -7.14
N GLY A 163 -1.08 -1.55 -6.05
CA GLY A 163 -2.24 -0.66 -6.08
C GLY A 163 -1.94 0.68 -6.77
N GLU A 164 -0.83 1.32 -6.41
CA GLU A 164 -0.39 2.57 -7.03
C GLU A 164 -0.10 2.41 -8.53
N THR A 165 0.60 1.33 -8.92
CA THR A 165 0.90 1.03 -10.33
C THR A 165 -0.39 0.80 -11.13
N ASN A 166 -1.34 0.02 -10.58
CA ASN A 166 -2.62 -0.24 -11.22
C ASN A 166 -3.43 1.04 -11.43
N LYS A 167 -3.43 1.94 -10.43
CA LYS A 167 -4.08 3.24 -10.54
C LYS A 167 -3.46 4.09 -11.64
N GLN A 168 -2.14 4.19 -11.69
CA GLN A 168 -1.43 4.92 -12.75
C GLN A 168 -1.75 4.36 -14.14
N LEU A 169 -1.77 3.03 -14.31
CA LEU A 169 -2.14 2.39 -15.56
C LEU A 169 -3.58 2.73 -15.97
N SER A 170 -4.51 2.68 -15.01
CA SER A 170 -5.90 3.06 -15.23
C SER A 170 -6.05 4.52 -15.68
N ASP A 171 -5.29 5.43 -15.07
CA ASP A 171 -5.29 6.85 -15.42
C ASP A 171 -4.78 7.06 -16.86
N TYR A 172 -3.69 6.40 -17.26
CA TYR A 172 -3.18 6.44 -18.64
C TYR A 172 -4.16 5.88 -19.66
N ILE A 173 -4.84 4.77 -19.35
CA ILE A 173 -5.89 4.21 -20.22
C ILE A 173 -7.03 5.21 -20.41
N SER A 174 -7.45 5.87 -19.33
CA SER A 174 -8.51 6.90 -19.38
C SER A 174 -8.11 8.10 -20.24
N GLU A 175 -6.86 8.55 -20.14
CA GLU A 175 -6.31 9.62 -20.95
C GLU A 175 -6.28 9.24 -22.44
N ILE A 176 -5.75 8.06 -22.77
CA ILE A 176 -5.74 7.53 -24.15
C ILE A 176 -7.15 7.43 -24.71
N HIS A 177 -8.10 6.92 -23.92
CA HIS A 177 -9.50 6.83 -24.33
C HIS A 177 -10.11 8.21 -24.60
N THR A 178 -9.78 9.22 -23.81
CA THR A 178 -10.24 10.60 -24.03
C THR A 178 -9.65 11.18 -25.31
N LEU A 179 -8.37 10.97 -25.57
CA LEU A 179 -7.72 11.41 -26.81
C LEU A 179 -8.31 10.71 -28.05
N ARG A 180 -8.59 9.41 -27.95
CA ARG A 180 -9.22 8.62 -29.03
C ARG A 180 -10.66 9.04 -29.35
N LYS A 181 -11.36 9.72 -28.44
CA LYS A 181 -12.71 10.27 -28.71
C LYS A 181 -12.69 11.46 -29.66
N ILE A 182 -11.52 12.03 -29.96
CA ILE A 182 -11.37 13.13 -30.91
C ILE A 182 -11.13 12.54 -32.30
N LEU A 183 -12.13 12.62 -33.18
CA LEU A 183 -11.98 12.22 -34.57
C LEU A 183 -11.33 13.35 -35.38
N PRO A 184 -10.15 13.13 -35.98
CA PRO A 184 -9.52 14.13 -36.84
C PRO A 184 -10.32 14.26 -38.15
N ILE A 185 -11.10 15.33 -38.28
CA ILE A 185 -11.87 15.63 -39.49
C ILE A 185 -11.16 16.67 -40.37
N CYS A 186 -11.24 16.49 -41.68
CA CYS A 186 -10.72 17.47 -42.64
C CYS A 186 -11.59 18.73 -42.59
N ALA A 187 -10.98 19.89 -42.34
CA ALA A 187 -11.72 21.16 -42.24
C ALA A 187 -12.50 21.49 -43.53
N ASN A 188 -12.00 21.06 -44.70
CA ASN A 188 -12.60 21.31 -46.01
C ASN A 188 -13.68 20.28 -46.39
N CYS A 189 -13.32 19.00 -46.53
CA CYS A 189 -14.23 17.97 -47.04
C CYS A 189 -14.94 17.12 -45.98
N LYS A 190 -14.62 17.30 -44.70
CA LYS A 190 -15.20 16.56 -43.55
C LYS A 190 -14.90 15.06 -43.49
N ASN A 191 -14.05 14.53 -44.37
CA ASN A 191 -13.51 13.16 -44.24
C ASN A 191 -12.80 12.98 -42.89
N ILE A 192 -12.84 11.77 -42.34
CA ILE A 192 -12.19 11.38 -41.09
C ILE A 192 -10.84 10.72 -41.42
N ARG A 193 -9.77 11.10 -40.72
CA ARG A 193 -8.47 10.43 -40.82
C ARG A 193 -8.41 9.24 -39.87
N ASP A 194 -8.09 8.06 -40.40
CA ASP A 194 -7.94 6.84 -39.59
C ASP A 194 -6.56 6.74 -38.91
N ASP A 195 -6.38 5.69 -38.09
CA ASP A 195 -5.14 5.41 -37.35
C ASP A 195 -3.94 5.10 -38.26
N LYS A 196 -4.18 4.76 -39.53
CA LYS A 196 -3.14 4.55 -40.56
C LYS A 196 -2.81 5.85 -41.31
N GLY A 197 -3.53 6.94 -41.04
CA GLY A 197 -3.35 8.24 -41.66
C GLY A 197 -4.15 8.45 -42.95
N TYR A 198 -5.01 7.52 -43.37
CA TYR A 198 -5.83 7.66 -44.56
C TYR A 198 -7.12 8.43 -44.29
N TRP A 199 -7.56 9.22 -45.28
CA TRP A 199 -8.81 9.97 -45.21
C TRP A 199 -9.96 9.15 -45.77
N ASN A 200 -10.95 8.85 -44.94
CA ASN A 200 -12.14 8.08 -45.29
C ASN A 200 -13.39 8.97 -45.23
N GLN A 201 -14.39 8.66 -46.06
CA GLN A 201 -15.73 9.22 -45.89
C GLN A 201 -16.30 8.80 -44.53
N LEU A 202 -17.18 9.65 -44.00
CA LEU A 202 -17.71 9.49 -42.65
C LEU A 202 -18.44 8.15 -42.50
N GLU A 203 -19.33 7.82 -43.43
CA GLU A 203 -20.11 6.57 -43.39
C GLU A 203 -19.19 5.34 -43.42
N LYS A 204 -18.20 5.35 -44.32
CA LYS A 204 -17.22 4.27 -44.43
C LYS A 204 -16.43 4.09 -43.14
N TYR A 205 -15.95 5.18 -42.55
CA TYR A 205 -15.18 5.14 -41.31
C TYR A 205 -15.99 4.49 -40.18
N PHE A 206 -17.25 4.92 -39.97
CA PHE A 206 -18.09 4.37 -38.92
C PHE A 206 -18.48 2.90 -39.16
N LEU A 207 -18.74 2.50 -40.40
CA LEU A 207 -19.02 1.09 -40.73
C LEU A 207 -17.82 0.17 -40.45
N GLU A 208 -16.59 0.66 -40.63
CA GLU A 208 -15.37 -0.12 -40.41
C GLU A 208 -14.91 -0.15 -38.94
N HIS A 209 -15.31 0.85 -38.13
CA HIS A 209 -14.78 1.05 -36.78
C HIS A 209 -15.84 0.97 -35.66
N THR A 210 -17.12 0.80 -35.99
CA THR A 210 -18.21 0.70 -35.03
C THR A 210 -19.29 -0.28 -35.52
N ASP A 211 -20.16 -0.73 -34.61
CA ASP A 211 -21.31 -1.59 -34.95
C ASP A 211 -22.52 -0.82 -35.54
N VAL A 212 -22.31 0.40 -36.05
CA VAL A 212 -23.37 1.24 -36.61
C VAL A 212 -23.73 0.79 -38.02
N GLN A 213 -25.03 0.79 -38.34
CA GLN A 213 -25.52 0.67 -39.73
C GLN A 213 -26.26 1.93 -40.15
N PHE A 214 -26.11 2.31 -41.41
CA PHE A 214 -26.75 3.48 -41.98
C PHE A 214 -27.94 3.10 -42.87
N SER A 215 -29.12 3.63 -42.56
CA SER A 215 -30.25 3.66 -43.49
C SER A 215 -30.20 4.96 -44.30
N HIS A 216 -30.54 4.88 -45.58
CA HIS A 216 -30.56 6.04 -46.47
C HIS A 216 -31.99 6.59 -46.56
N GLY A 217 -32.13 7.91 -46.40
CA GLY A 217 -33.39 8.62 -46.51
C GLY A 217 -33.16 10.08 -46.90
N LEU A 218 -34.22 10.77 -47.28
CA LEU A 218 -34.18 12.20 -47.57
C LEU A 218 -34.89 12.95 -46.43
N CYS A 219 -34.25 13.99 -45.89
CA CYS A 219 -34.93 14.89 -44.96
C CYS A 219 -35.89 15.81 -45.74
N GLU A 220 -36.88 16.39 -45.05
CA GLU A 220 -37.91 17.25 -45.67
C GLU A 220 -37.32 18.37 -46.54
N LYS A 221 -36.22 19.00 -46.10
CA LYS A 221 -35.54 20.06 -46.87
C LYS A 221 -34.95 19.54 -48.18
N CYS A 222 -34.34 18.35 -48.14
CA CYS A 222 -33.75 17.74 -49.33
C CYS A 222 -34.83 17.24 -50.28
N GLU A 223 -35.91 16.65 -49.75
CA GLU A 223 -37.08 16.29 -50.55
C GLU A 223 -37.68 17.52 -51.23
N GLU A 224 -37.88 18.62 -50.50
CA GLU A 224 -38.40 19.88 -51.06
C GLU A 224 -37.47 20.44 -52.13
N LYS A 225 -36.15 20.39 -51.91
CA LYS A 225 -35.19 20.90 -52.89
C LYS A 225 -35.18 20.07 -54.19
N LEU A 226 -35.28 18.75 -54.07
CA LEU A 226 -35.23 17.83 -55.21
C LEU A 226 -36.58 17.74 -55.93
N TYR A 227 -37.67 17.73 -55.18
CA TYR A 227 -39.02 17.39 -55.67
C TYR A 227 -40.06 18.48 -55.42
N GLY A 228 -39.71 19.60 -54.77
CA GLY A 228 -40.67 20.66 -54.41
C GLY A 228 -41.39 21.29 -55.59
N ASN A 229 -40.80 21.22 -56.79
CA ASN A 229 -41.44 21.69 -58.02
C ASN A 229 -42.36 20.64 -58.68
N GLU A 230 -42.22 19.37 -58.32
CA GLU A 230 -42.98 18.25 -58.89
C GLU A 230 -44.43 18.26 -58.42
N GLU A 231 -45.37 18.09 -59.36
CA GLU A 231 -46.80 18.09 -59.04
C GLU A 231 -47.21 17.00 -58.05
N TRP A 232 -46.62 15.81 -58.16
CA TRP A 232 -46.93 14.68 -57.26
C TRP A 232 -46.51 14.98 -55.82
N TYR A 233 -45.39 15.68 -55.64
CA TYR A 233 -44.86 16.05 -54.34
C TYR A 233 -45.72 17.17 -53.71
N LYS A 234 -46.11 18.18 -54.49
CA LYS A 234 -47.06 19.23 -54.06
C LYS A 234 -48.41 18.65 -53.61
N LYS A 235 -48.96 17.69 -54.37
CA LYS A 235 -50.21 16.97 -54.03
C LYS A 235 -50.06 16.11 -52.77
N LYS A 236 -48.92 15.44 -52.59
CA LYS A 236 -48.61 14.67 -51.37
C LYS A 236 -48.58 15.58 -50.14
N LYS A 237 -47.94 16.76 -50.24
CA LYS A 237 -47.82 17.72 -49.14
C LYS A 237 -49.18 18.35 -48.76
N LEU A 238 -50.03 18.64 -49.75
CA LEU A 238 -51.40 19.14 -49.53
C LEU A 238 -52.29 18.15 -48.77
N LYS A 239 -52.11 16.83 -48.96
CA LYS A 239 -52.85 15.78 -48.23
C LYS A 239 -52.35 15.55 -46.79
N LEU A 240 -51.12 15.94 -46.47
CA LEU A 240 -50.53 15.79 -45.12
C LEU A 240 -50.93 16.95 -44.19
N ASN A 241 -51.40 18.08 -44.73
CA ASN A 241 -51.77 19.29 -44.00
C ASN A 241 -53.29 19.47 -43.81
N THR A 242 -54.09 18.45 -44.11
CA THR A 242 -55.55 18.36 -43.92
C THR A 242 -55.87 17.23 -42.96
#